data_AF-A0AAJ1UHF6-F1
#
_entry.id   AF-A0AAJ1UHF6-F1
#
_cell.length_a   1.000
_cell.length_b   1.000
_cell.length_c   1.000
_cell.angle_alpha   90.00
_cell.angle_beta   90.00
_cell.angle_gamma   90.00
#
_symmetry.space_group_name_H-M   'P 1'
#
loop_
_entity.id
_entity.type
_entity.pdbx_description
1 polymer ?
#
loop_
_entity_poly.entity_id
_entity_poly.type
_entity_poly.pdbx_seq_one_letter_code
_entity_poly.pdbx_strand_id
1 'polypeptide(L)'
;MKKRILFIGRGASKHSKLDGGEYGARRVKNMVENTVGVNNIESIIIEKPKVMQRIKNMLLFQSYGHTKTIKKKIKSIDYDNVQLAFFNGSIYGKYTKMIAKKGINVMTFYHNVEHNFYLDKFKAT
;
A
#
# COMPACT_ATOMS: atom_id res chain seq x y z
N MET A 1 16.33 3.44 20.51
CA MET A 1 15.87 4.05 19.24
C MET A 1 14.37 3.83 19.08
N LYS A 2 13.59 4.86 18.75
CA LYS A 2 12.16 4.69 18.41
C LYS A 2 12.07 4.00 17.05
N LYS A 3 11.54 2.78 17.02
CA LYS A 3 11.28 2.06 15.77
C LYS A 3 10.05 2.68 15.08
N ARG A 4 10.11 2.81 13.76
CA ARG A 4 9.05 3.45 12.95
C ARG A 4 8.15 2.41 12.27
N ILE A 5 6.94 2.85 11.93
CA ILE A 5 6.03 2.09 11.06
C ILE A 5 6.33 2.42 9.61
N LEU A 6 6.48 1.39 8.78
CA LEU A 6 6.53 1.56 7.33
C LEU A 6 5.11 1.47 6.76
N PHE A 7 4.54 2.58 6.32
CA PHE A 7 3.25 2.61 5.65
C PHE A 7 3.43 2.48 4.13
N ILE A 8 2.72 1.54 3.51
CA ILE A 8 2.71 1.34 2.06
C ILE A 8 1.27 1.35 1.58
N GLY A 9 0.93 2.27 0.69
CA GLY A 9 -0.44 2.39 0.23
C GLY A 9 -0.58 3.34 -0.95
N ARG A 10 -1.80 3.45 -1.44
CA ARG A 10 -2.19 4.50 -2.39
C ARG A 10 -2.58 5.78 -1.65
N GLY A 11 -2.57 6.90 -2.37
CA GLY A 11 -3.20 8.16 -1.94
C GLY A 11 -2.22 9.26 -1.52
N ALA A 12 -2.44 10.45 -2.07
CA ALA A 12 -1.56 11.63 -2.12
C ALA A 12 -0.83 11.80 -3.46
N SER A 13 -1.35 11.21 -4.54
CA SER A 13 -0.94 11.61 -5.89
C SER A 13 -1.39 13.07 -6.09
N LYS A 14 -0.43 14.01 -6.16
CA LYS A 14 -0.69 15.46 -6.33
C LYS A 14 -1.53 15.79 -7.58
N HIS A 15 -1.69 14.83 -8.51
CA HIS A 15 -2.20 15.06 -9.86
C HIS A 15 -3.38 14.17 -10.27
N SER A 16 -3.99 13.39 -9.36
CA SER A 16 -5.17 12.57 -9.69
C SER A 16 -6.45 13.16 -9.12
N LYS A 17 -7.54 13.13 -9.91
CA LYS A 17 -8.90 13.35 -9.37
C LYS A 17 -9.12 12.40 -8.19
N LEU A 18 -9.53 12.96 -7.05
CA LEU A 18 -9.89 12.21 -5.86
C LEU A 18 -11.02 11.23 -6.20
N ASP A 19 -10.70 9.94 -6.26
CA ASP A 19 -11.71 8.88 -6.30
C ASP A 19 -11.99 8.34 -4.88
N GLY A 20 -13.09 7.62 -4.69
CA GLY A 20 -13.50 7.12 -3.37
C GLY A 20 -12.43 6.25 -2.69
N GLY A 21 -11.64 5.51 -3.48
CA GLY A 21 -10.52 4.72 -2.95
C GLY A 21 -9.34 5.58 -2.51
N GLU A 22 -9.13 6.75 -3.11
CA GLU A 22 -8.10 7.69 -2.68
C GLU A 22 -8.49 8.41 -1.39
N TYR A 23 -9.78 8.76 -1.25
CA TYR A 23 -10.33 9.28 -0.01
C TYR A 23 -10.18 8.27 1.14
N GLY A 24 -10.62 7.02 0.94
CA GLY A 24 -10.51 5.97 1.94
C GLY A 24 -9.05 5.71 2.35
N ALA A 25 -8.14 5.69 1.38
CA ALA A 25 -6.73 5.47 1.67
C ALA A 25 -6.08 6.61 2.47
N ARG A 26 -6.43 7.87 2.18
CA ARG A 26 -5.99 9.04 2.97
C ARG A 26 -6.53 8.98 4.40
N ARG A 27 -7.80 8.60 4.57
CA ARG A 27 -8.40 8.43 5.91
C ARG A 27 -7.62 7.38 6.72
N VAL A 28 -7.33 6.22 6.15
CA VAL A 28 -6.55 5.17 6.83
C VAL A 28 -5.16 5.66 7.18
N LYS A 29 -4.47 6.34 6.26
CA LYS A 29 -3.15 6.94 6.54
C LYS A 29 -3.20 7.88 7.75
N ASN A 30 -4.16 8.81 7.76
CA ASN A 30 -4.33 9.75 8.87
C ASN A 30 -4.60 9.03 10.21
N MET A 31 -5.38 7.93 10.20
CA MET A 31 -5.61 7.12 11.39
C MET A 31 -4.31 6.50 11.92
N VAL A 32 -3.48 5.94 11.03
CA VAL A 32 -2.17 5.38 11.41
C VAL A 32 -1.27 6.49 11.98
N GLU A 33 -1.19 7.63 11.29
CA GLU A 33 -0.39 8.79 11.73
C GLU A 33 -0.80 9.31 13.11
N ASN A 34 -2.11 9.39 13.38
CA ASN A 34 -2.63 9.80 14.69
C ASN A 34 -2.36 8.76 15.78
N THR A 35 -2.27 7.48 15.42
CA THR A 35 -2.03 6.39 16.37
C THR A 35 -0.56 6.31 16.79
N VAL A 36 0.36 6.47 15.84
CA VAL A 36 1.80 6.25 16.10
C VAL A 36 2.61 7.55 16.19
N GLY A 37 2.04 8.68 15.78
CA GLY A 37 2.71 9.97 15.65
C GLY A 37 3.40 10.13 14.29
N VAL A 38 3.23 11.31 13.68
CA VAL A 38 3.75 11.63 12.34
C VAL A 38 5.27 11.46 12.21
N ASN A 39 6.01 11.62 13.30
CA ASN A 39 7.48 11.45 13.30
C ASN A 39 7.92 9.98 13.40
N ASN A 40 6.99 9.04 13.63
CA ASN A 40 7.27 7.61 13.79
C ASN A 40 6.74 6.78 12.60
N ILE A 41 6.52 7.40 11.45
CA ILE A 41 6.02 6.74 10.24
C ILE A 41 6.89 7.10 9.03
N GLU A 42 7.29 6.10 8.26
CA GLU A 42 7.86 6.29 6.91
C GLU A 42 6.81 5.85 5.89
N SER A 43 6.46 6.72 4.94
CA SER A 43 5.40 6.44 3.97
C SER A 43 5.95 6.22 2.55
N ILE A 44 5.57 5.09 1.95
CA ILE A 44 5.65 4.86 0.51
C ILE A 44 4.25 4.96 -0.07
N ILE A 45 3.99 6.12 -0.68
CA ILE A 45 2.78 6.34 -1.46
C ILE A 45 3.01 5.86 -2.90
N ILE A 46 2.17 4.93 -3.32
CA ILE A 46 2.17 4.38 -4.67
C ILE A 46 1.07 5.09 -5.47
N GLU A 47 1.49 5.83 -6.48
CA GLU A 47 0.58 6.52 -7.39
C GLU A 47 -0.24 5.54 -8.23
N LYS A 48 -1.41 5.99 -8.68
CA LYS A 48 -2.25 5.25 -9.61
C LYS A 48 -1.48 5.02 -10.92
N PRO A 49 -1.14 3.77 -11.27
CA PRO A 49 -0.43 3.50 -12.52
C PRO A 49 -1.34 3.81 -13.71
N LYS A 50 -0.71 4.27 -14.81
CA LYS A 50 -1.37 4.33 -16.13
C LYS A 50 -1.88 2.94 -16.53
N VAL A 51 -2.92 2.90 -17.37
CA VAL A 51 -3.60 1.66 -17.79
C VAL A 51 -2.59 0.61 -18.31
N MET A 52 -1.68 1.01 -19.19
CA MET A 52 -0.66 0.11 -19.73
C MET A 52 0.26 -0.48 -18.66
N GLN A 53 0.68 0.33 -17.68
CA GLN A 53 1.48 -0.16 -16.57
C GLN A 53 0.68 -1.11 -15.67
N ARG A 54 -0.62 -0.85 -15.47
CA ARG A 54 -1.51 -1.75 -14.73
C ARG A 54 -1.63 -3.11 -15.41
N ILE A 55 -1.87 -3.14 -16.72
CA ILE A 55 -1.92 -4.38 -17.51
C ILE A 55 -0.59 -5.13 -17.41
N LYS A 56 0.53 -4.44 -17.63
CA LYS A 56 1.86 -5.03 -17.50
C LYS A 56 2.09 -5.63 -16.10
N ASN A 57 1.70 -4.93 -15.05
CA ASN A 57 1.85 -5.43 -13.69
C ASN A 57 1.01 -6.69 -13.46
N MET A 58 -0.22 -6.75 -13.99
CA MET A 58 -1.06 -7.95 -13.90
C MET A 58 -0.42 -9.14 -14.62
N LEU A 59 0.01 -8.96 -15.88
CA LEU A 59 0.64 -10.01 -16.68
C LEU A 59 1.92 -10.57 -16.04
N LEU A 60 2.66 -9.71 -15.33
CA LEU A 60 3.91 -10.09 -14.67
C LEU A 60 3.72 -10.47 -13.19
N PHE A 61 2.47 -10.61 -12.72
CA PHE A 61 2.11 -10.89 -11.33
C PHE A 61 2.85 -9.97 -10.33
N GLN A 62 2.87 -8.68 -10.65
CA GLN A 62 3.50 -7.62 -9.86
C GLN A 62 2.45 -6.88 -9.03
N SER A 63 2.90 -6.31 -7.91
CA SER A 63 2.08 -5.43 -7.08
C SER A 63 1.46 -4.28 -7.89
N TYR A 64 0.31 -3.80 -7.44
CA TYR A 64 -0.29 -2.60 -7.98
C TYR A 64 0.69 -1.40 -7.92
N GLY A 65 0.75 -0.64 -9.02
CA GLY A 65 1.67 0.51 -9.14
C GLY A 65 3.16 0.14 -9.15
N HIS A 66 3.51 -1.13 -9.36
CA HIS A 66 4.90 -1.55 -9.49
C HIS A 66 5.64 -0.78 -10.59
N THR A 67 6.81 -0.24 -10.22
CA THR A 67 7.82 0.31 -11.12
C THR A 67 9.22 -0.04 -10.59
N LYS A 68 10.25 0.10 -11.42
CA LYS A 68 11.65 -0.03 -10.97
C LYS A 68 11.96 0.97 -9.85
N THR A 69 11.42 2.19 -9.93
CA THR A 69 11.59 3.25 -8.94
C THR A 69 10.99 2.88 -7.59
N ILE A 70 9.74 2.41 -7.56
CA ILE A 70 9.11 1.97 -6.29
C ILE A 70 9.85 0.76 -5.71
N LYS A 71 10.25 -0.20 -6.56
CA LYS A 71 11.05 -1.35 -6.12
C LYS A 71 12.38 -0.90 -5.48
N LYS A 72 13.07 0.07 -6.09
CA LYS A 72 14.32 0.63 -5.56
C LYS A 72 14.07 1.35 -4.23
N LYS A 73 13.02 2.16 -4.14
CA LYS A 73 12.63 2.88 -2.91
C LYS A 73 12.34 1.93 -1.75
N ILE A 74 11.62 0.83 -1.99
CA ILE A 74 11.38 -0.17 -0.94
C ILE A 74 12.69 -0.87 -0.55
N LYS A 75 13.56 -1.18 -1.52
CA LYS A 75 14.86 -1.82 -1.23
C LYS A 75 15.82 -0.94 -0.44
N SER A 76 15.71 0.38 -0.54
CA SER A 76 16.58 1.34 0.15
C SER A 76 16.12 1.68 1.57
N ILE A 77 15.01 1.11 2.03
CA ILE A 77 14.57 1.29 3.42
C ILE A 77 15.59 0.68 4.36
N ASP A 78 15.95 1.46 5.38
CA ASP A 78 16.62 0.95 6.56
C ASP A 78 15.61 0.18 7.42
N TYR A 79 15.69 -1.15 7.34
CA TYR A 79 14.77 -2.08 7.98
C TYR A 79 15.07 -2.31 9.46
N ASP A 80 16.30 -2.05 9.93
CA ASP A 80 16.67 -2.25 11.34
C ASP A 80 15.89 -1.29 12.25
N ASN A 81 15.45 -0.17 11.68
CA ASN A 81 14.61 0.83 12.32
C ASN A 81 13.10 0.64 12.10
N VAL A 82 12.65 -0.40 11.39
CA VAL A 82 11.23 -0.66 11.12
C VAL A 82 10.69 -1.72 12.08
N GLN A 83 9.61 -1.40 12.79
CA GLN A 83 8.94 -2.36 13.69
C GLN A 83 7.87 -3.20 12.98
N LEU A 84 7.15 -2.57 12.05
CA LEU A 84 5.99 -3.13 11.37
C LEU A 84 5.84 -2.44 10.02
N ALA A 85 5.53 -3.22 9.00
CA ALA A 85 5.08 -2.71 7.71
C ALA A 85 3.56 -2.82 7.60
N PHE A 86 2.89 -1.67 7.49
CA PHE A 86 1.46 -1.55 7.31
C PHE A 86 1.12 -1.34 5.83
N PHE A 87 0.45 -2.31 5.21
CA PHE A 87 -0.03 -2.25 3.84
C PHE A 87 -1.49 -1.85 3.80
N ASN A 88 -1.76 -0.70 3.19
CA ASN A 88 -3.11 -0.19 3.00
C ASN A 88 -3.76 -0.80 1.74
N GLY A 89 -3.99 -2.10 1.75
CA GLY A 89 -4.60 -2.87 0.67
C GLY A 89 -3.90 -4.20 0.39
N SER A 90 -4.66 -5.19 -0.09
CA SER A 90 -4.20 -6.55 -0.48
C SER A 90 -3.34 -6.57 -1.75
N ILE A 91 -3.43 -5.54 -2.57
CA ILE A 91 -2.87 -5.47 -3.94
C ILE A 91 -1.33 -5.32 -4.02
N TYR A 92 -0.62 -5.45 -2.90
CA TYR A 92 0.83 -5.24 -2.80
C TYR A 92 1.63 -6.51 -2.52
N GLY A 93 1.07 -7.69 -2.75
CA GLY A 93 1.62 -8.97 -2.27
C GLY A 93 3.09 -9.25 -2.57
N LYS A 94 3.65 -8.79 -3.71
CA LYS A 94 5.08 -8.96 -4.01
C LYS A 94 5.97 -8.13 -3.08
N TYR A 95 5.51 -6.95 -2.68
CA TYR A 95 6.21 -6.10 -1.72
C TYR A 95 6.06 -6.60 -0.30
N THR A 96 4.86 -7.08 0.08
CA THR A 96 4.62 -7.79 1.34
C THR A 96 5.60 -8.95 1.52
N LYS A 97 5.71 -9.85 0.52
CA LYS A 97 6.68 -10.96 0.54
C LYS A 97 8.13 -10.49 0.63
N MET A 98 8.48 -9.42 -0.08
CA MET A 98 9.84 -8.88 -0.08
C MET A 98 10.24 -8.32 1.29
N ILE A 99 9.31 -7.66 1.99
CA ILE A 99 9.54 -7.08 3.32
C ILE A 99 9.50 -8.15 4.41
N ALA A 100 8.57 -9.10 4.34
CA ALA A 100 8.51 -10.22 5.28
C ALA A 100 9.82 -11.04 5.27
N LYS A 101 10.45 -11.23 4.10
CA LYS A 101 11.77 -11.88 3.98
C LYS A 101 12.91 -11.14 4.68
N LYS A 102 12.70 -9.91 5.14
CA LYS A 102 13.64 -9.14 5.96
C LYS A 102 13.41 -9.32 7.47
N GLY A 103 12.51 -10.23 7.88
CA GLY A 103 12.16 -10.44 9.29
C GLY A 103 11.21 -9.40 9.86
N ILE A 104 10.65 -8.53 9.01
CA ILE A 104 9.74 -7.48 9.43
C ILE A 104 8.31 -8.02 9.50
N ASN A 105 7.63 -7.78 10.61
CA ASN A 105 6.22 -8.07 10.75
C ASN A 105 5.41 -7.26 9.73
N VAL A 106 4.43 -7.89 9.11
CA VAL A 106 3.60 -7.26 8.08
C VAL A 106 2.12 -7.32 8.48
N MET A 107 1.45 -6.18 8.42
CA MET A 107 0.01 -6.04 8.60
C MET A 107 -0.60 -5.52 7.31
N THR A 108 -1.71 -6.12 6.87
CA THR A 108 -2.41 -5.70 5.65
C THR A 108 -3.86 -5.34 5.99
N PHE A 109 -4.26 -4.13 5.63
CA PHE A 109 -5.65 -3.67 5.73
C PHE A 109 -6.42 -4.00 4.45
N TYR A 110 -7.52 -4.72 4.57
CA TYR A 110 -8.40 -5.09 3.46
C TYR A 110 -9.56 -4.09 3.39
N HIS A 111 -9.57 -3.24 2.36
CA HIS A 111 -10.59 -2.19 2.19
C HIS A 111 -11.99 -2.76 1.95
N ASN A 112 -12.05 -3.84 1.17
CA ASN A 112 -13.23 -4.64 0.93
C ASN A 112 -12.84 -6.08 1.27
N VAL A 113 -13.65 -6.79 2.04
CA VAL A 113 -13.59 -8.26 2.00
C VAL A 113 -14.14 -8.61 0.62
N GLU A 114 -13.22 -8.78 -0.34
CA GLU A 114 -13.49 -8.75 -1.79
C GLU A 114 -14.68 -9.62 -2.20
N HIS A 115 -14.92 -10.73 -1.49
CA HIS A 115 -16.07 -11.62 -1.70
C HIS A 115 -17.42 -10.90 -1.64
N ASN A 116 -17.73 -10.17 -0.57
CA ASN A 116 -19.04 -9.54 -0.38
C ASN A 116 -19.26 -8.39 -1.37
N PHE A 117 -18.22 -7.59 -1.64
CA PHE A 117 -18.31 -6.51 -2.62
C PHE A 117 -18.61 -7.03 -4.03
N TYR A 118 -17.95 -8.12 -4.46
CA TYR A 118 -18.23 -8.72 -5.77
C TYR A 118 -19.60 -9.42 -5.80
N LEU A 119 -20.03 -10.04 -4.71
CA LEU A 119 -21.37 -10.62 -4.56
C LEU A 119 -22.46 -9.56 -4.68
N ASP A 120 -22.32 -8.44 -3.98
CA ASP A 120 -23.31 -7.35 -3.99
C ASP A 120 -23.37 -6.68 -5.36
N LYS A 121 -22.22 -6.51 -6.02
CA LYS A 121 -22.18 -5.98 -7.39
C LYS A 121 -22.81 -6.94 -8.40
N PHE A 122 -22.59 -8.26 -8.25
CA PHE A 122 -23.22 -9.28 -9.08
C PHE A 122 -24.74 -9.30 -8.89
N LYS A 123 -25.22 -9.24 -7.64
CA LYS A 123 -26.66 -9.19 -7.33
C LYS A 123 -27.36 -7.92 -7.82
N ALA A 124 -26.63 -6.82 -7.97
CA ALA A 124 -27.15 -5.55 -8.46
C ALA A 124 -27.14 -5.41 -9.99
N THR A 125 -26.68 -6.43 -10.72
CA THR A 125 -26.68 -6.50 -12.19
C THR A 125 -27.71 -7.52 -12.65
#